data_AF-A0A359F361-F1
#
_entry.id   AF-A0A359F361-F1
#
_cell.length_a   1.000
_cell.length_b   1.000
_cell.length_c   1.000
_cell.angle_alpha   90.00
_cell.angle_beta   90.00
_cell.angle_gamma   90.00
#
_symmetry.space_group_name_H-M   'P 1'
#
loop_
_entity.id
_entity.type
_entity.pdbx_description
1 polymer ?
#
loop_
_entity_poly.entity_id
_entity_poly.type
_entity_poly.pdbx_seq_one_letter_code
_entity_poly.pdbx_strand_id
1 'polypeptide(L)'
;ETPSQLVELGFNRLSLGAQSFDDAVLKHLGRPYTARVAMESLDRCLGVGDLATIGVDIITAVDSQVVSADLEYAFSSGAHHVSAYTLTIEDGTPFGDAGMVVAEARQLEAFEAARSGALRYGFEHYEVS
;
A
#
# COMPACT_ATOMS: atom_id res chain seq x y z
N GLU A 1 12.44 15.29 -0.25
CA GLU A 1 12.05 16.24 0.81
C GLU A 1 11.64 15.44 2.03
N THR A 2 11.87 15.94 3.25
CA THR A 2 11.40 15.27 4.47
C THR A 2 9.93 15.59 4.72
N PRO A 3 9.18 14.76 5.48
CA PRO A 3 7.79 15.06 5.81
C PRO A 3 7.62 16.42 6.50
N SER A 4 8.56 16.83 7.35
CA SER A 4 8.53 18.16 7.99
C SER A 4 8.66 19.32 7.00
N GLN A 5 9.51 19.18 5.96
CA GLN A 5 9.62 20.21 4.90
C GLN A 5 8.31 20.36 4.12
N LEU A 6 7.58 19.26 3.90
CA LEU A 6 6.27 19.31 3.24
C LEU A 6 5.24 20.04 4.10
N VAL A 7 5.25 19.84 5.42
CA VAL A 7 4.39 20.60 6.33
C VAL A 7 4.69 22.10 6.27
N GLU A 8 5.97 22.50 6.25
CA GLU A 8 6.38 23.91 6.11
C GLU A 8 5.86 24.54 4.81
N LEU A 9 5.70 23.75 3.76
CA LEU A 9 5.13 24.16 2.47
C LEU A 9 3.59 24.17 2.46
N GLY A 10 2.94 23.83 3.58
CA GLY A 10 1.49 23.86 3.76
C GLY A 10 0.78 22.54 3.42
N PHE A 11 1.51 21.45 3.17
CA PHE A 11 0.90 20.13 3.00
C PHE A 11 0.39 19.60 4.35
N ASN A 12 -0.89 19.21 4.40
CA ASN A 12 -1.54 18.68 5.60
C ASN A 12 -1.97 17.20 5.46
N ARG A 13 -1.77 16.62 4.27
CA ARG A 13 -2.03 15.20 3.98
C ARG A 13 -0.88 14.62 3.15
N LEU A 14 -0.45 13.42 3.51
CA LEU A 14 0.50 12.62 2.72
C LEU A 14 -0.09 11.24 2.44
N SER A 15 0.17 10.69 1.25
CA SER A 15 -0.05 9.27 0.96
C SER A 15 1.29 8.64 0.63
N LEU A 16 1.64 7.58 1.34
CA LEU A 16 2.86 6.83 1.10
C LEU A 16 2.55 5.63 0.21
N GLY A 17 3.11 5.62 -0.99
CA GLY A 17 3.17 4.42 -1.80
C GLY A 17 4.15 3.42 -1.20
N ALA A 18 3.68 2.52 -0.34
CA ALA A 18 4.46 1.41 0.20
C ALA A 18 4.42 0.19 -0.72
N GLN A 19 3.26 -0.04 -1.36
CA GLN A 19 2.89 -1.12 -2.28
C GLN A 19 2.94 -2.53 -1.68
N SER A 20 3.96 -2.87 -0.90
CA SER A 20 4.05 -4.11 -0.13
C SER A 20 5.12 -3.96 0.96
N PHE A 21 5.01 -4.76 2.01
CA PHE A 21 5.99 -4.92 3.07
C PHE A 21 6.79 -6.22 2.92
N ASP A 22 6.82 -6.78 1.70
CA ASP A 22 7.62 -7.93 1.29
C ASP A 22 8.61 -7.55 0.16
N ASP A 23 9.90 -7.82 0.37
CA ASP A 23 10.96 -7.49 -0.59
C ASP A 23 10.83 -8.24 -1.93
N ALA A 24 10.33 -9.47 -1.92
CA ALA A 24 10.14 -10.25 -3.13
C ALA A 24 8.99 -9.68 -3.97
N VAL A 25 7.90 -9.27 -3.31
CA VAL A 25 6.77 -8.60 -3.96
C VAL A 25 7.20 -7.25 -4.54
N LEU A 26 7.92 -6.43 -3.76
CA LEU A 26 8.45 -5.14 -4.23
C LEU A 26 9.37 -5.30 -5.43
N LYS A 27 10.26 -6.29 -5.40
CA LYS A 27 11.15 -6.60 -6.53
C LYS A 27 10.36 -7.05 -7.75
N HIS A 28 9.33 -7.87 -7.56
CA HIS A 28 8.45 -8.30 -8.65
C HIS A 28 7.76 -7.09 -9.29
N LEU A 29 7.26 -6.15 -8.49
CA LEU A 29 6.67 -4.88 -8.92
C LEU A 29 7.68 -3.86 -9.49
N GLY A 30 8.97 -4.20 -9.57
CA GLY A 30 10.02 -3.31 -10.08
C GLY A 30 10.33 -2.11 -9.17
N ARG A 31 10.01 -2.19 -7.87
CA ARG A 31 10.26 -1.09 -6.93
C ARG A 31 11.74 -1.04 -6.51
N PRO A 32 12.37 0.15 -6.50
CA PRO A 32 13.81 0.28 -6.24
C PRO A 32 14.16 0.35 -4.73
N TYR A 33 13.24 -0.02 -3.85
CA TYR A 33 13.40 0.03 -2.39
C TYR A 33 12.92 -1.26 -1.73
N THR A 34 13.29 -1.42 -0.47
CA THR A 34 12.96 -2.58 0.36
C THR A 34 11.76 -2.30 1.25
N ALA A 35 11.13 -3.34 1.77
CA ALA A 35 10.07 -3.28 2.77
C ALA A 35 10.50 -2.45 3.98
N ARG A 36 11.75 -2.63 4.45
CA ARG A 36 12.32 -1.81 5.53
C ARG A 36 12.27 -0.31 5.23
N VAL A 37 12.57 0.11 4.00
CA VAL A 37 12.53 1.52 3.61
C VAL A 37 11.09 2.04 3.59
N ALA A 38 10.13 1.22 3.12
CA ALA A 38 8.72 1.56 3.16
C ALA A 38 8.22 1.75 4.61
N MET A 39 8.52 0.80 5.49
CA MET A 39 8.18 0.86 6.92
C MET A 39 8.79 2.08 7.62
N GLU A 40 10.10 2.31 7.46
CA GLU A 40 10.77 3.49 8.04
C GLU A 40 10.23 4.81 7.50
N SER A 41 9.78 4.85 6.24
CA SER A 41 9.19 6.05 5.65
C SER A 41 7.81 6.31 6.22
N LEU A 42 7.03 5.27 6.47
CA LEU A 42 5.72 5.36 7.13
C LEU A 42 5.89 5.88 8.57
N ASP A 43 6.81 5.31 9.33
CA ASP A 43 7.11 5.76 10.70
C ASP A 43 7.54 7.23 10.74
N ARG A 44 8.36 7.67 9.77
CA ARG A 44 8.76 9.09 9.66
C ARG A 44 7.57 10.00 9.38
N CYS A 45 6.65 9.60 8.51
CA CYS A 45 5.43 10.36 8.26
C CYS A 45 4.57 10.44 9.52
N LEU A 46 4.34 9.31 10.19
CA LEU A 46 3.53 9.22 11.41
C LEU A 46 4.14 10.01 12.59
N GLY A 47 5.46 10.16 12.62
CA GLY A 47 6.17 10.97 13.61
C GLY A 47 6.00 12.49 13.45
N VAL A 48 5.40 12.97 12.35
CA VAL A 48 5.14 14.41 12.15
C VAL A 48 3.72 14.76 12.58
N GLY A 49 3.59 15.31 13.78
CA GLY A 49 2.30 15.60 14.43
C GLY A 49 1.42 16.64 13.73
N ASP A 50 1.96 17.42 12.79
CA ASP A 50 1.22 18.46 12.06
C ASP A 50 0.50 17.93 10.80
N LEU A 51 0.72 16.66 10.44
CA LEU A 51 -0.01 16.02 9.34
C LEU A 51 -1.38 15.56 9.82
N ALA A 52 -2.44 16.15 9.26
CA ALA A 52 -3.82 15.80 9.59
C ALA A 52 -4.23 14.42 9.05
N THR A 53 -3.60 13.94 7.98
CA THR A 53 -3.92 12.63 7.39
C THR A 53 -2.70 11.99 6.75
N ILE A 54 -2.50 10.71 7.06
CA ILE A 54 -1.41 9.90 6.51
C ILE A 54 -2.05 8.64 5.93
N GLY A 55 -1.94 8.49 4.61
CA GLY A 55 -2.37 7.31 3.88
C GLY A 55 -1.20 6.37 3.58
N VAL A 56 -1.51 5.08 3.41
CA VAL A 56 -0.60 4.11 2.82
C VAL A 56 -1.30 3.35 1.70
N ASP A 57 -0.60 3.20 0.57
CA ASP A 57 -1.12 2.54 -0.62
C ASP A 57 -0.44 1.17 -0.78
N ILE A 58 -1.24 0.12 -0.90
CA ILE A 58 -0.84 -1.28 -1.06
C ILE A 58 -1.32 -1.78 -2.42
N ILE A 59 -0.45 -2.48 -3.16
CA ILE A 59 -0.83 -3.21 -4.37
C ILE A 59 -1.11 -4.65 -3.97
N THR A 60 -2.25 -5.17 -4.37
CA THR A 60 -2.74 -6.50 -4.04
C THR A 60 -2.83 -7.39 -5.27
N ALA A 61 -3.11 -8.68 -5.05
CA ALA A 61 -3.22 -9.69 -6.09
C ALA A 61 -1.94 -9.89 -6.92
N VAL A 62 -0.78 -9.67 -6.30
CA VAL A 62 0.54 -9.92 -6.91
C VAL A 62 0.92 -11.40 -6.73
N ASP A 63 1.61 -11.98 -7.71
CA ASP A 63 2.05 -13.37 -7.63
C ASP A 63 2.92 -13.64 -6.40
N SER A 64 2.60 -14.73 -5.70
CA SER A 64 3.26 -15.16 -4.45
C SER A 64 3.13 -14.20 -3.27
N GLN A 65 2.34 -13.13 -3.38
CA GLN A 65 2.06 -12.21 -2.27
C GLN A 65 1.25 -12.91 -1.18
N VAL A 66 1.63 -12.66 0.08
CA VAL A 66 0.82 -12.96 1.26
C VAL A 66 0.05 -11.69 1.62
N VAL A 67 -1.04 -11.43 0.89
CA VAL A 67 -1.76 -10.14 0.93
C VAL A 67 -2.30 -9.78 2.31
N SER A 68 -2.66 -10.79 3.11
CA SER A 68 -3.11 -10.58 4.49
C SER A 68 -2.02 -9.95 5.36
N ALA A 69 -0.75 -10.35 5.20
CA ALA A 69 0.36 -9.80 5.98
C ALA A 69 0.61 -8.32 5.64
N ASP A 70 0.54 -7.96 4.35
CA ASP A 70 0.70 -6.58 3.91
C ASP A 70 -0.40 -5.67 4.47
N LEU A 71 -1.65 -6.14 4.39
CA LEU A 71 -2.82 -5.39 4.86
C LEU A 71 -2.87 -5.31 6.39
N GLU A 72 -2.55 -6.39 7.11
CA GLU A 72 -2.47 -6.38 8.57
C GLU A 72 -1.42 -5.38 9.07
N TYR A 73 -0.26 -5.30 8.42
CA TYR A 73 0.73 -4.27 8.75
C TYR A 73 0.19 -2.87 8.43
N ALA A 74 -0.38 -2.64 7.24
CA ALA A 74 -0.92 -1.34 6.85
C ALA A 74 -1.97 -0.83 7.86
N PHE A 75 -2.93 -1.67 8.22
CA PHE A 75 -3.99 -1.31 9.17
C PHE A 75 -3.49 -1.13 10.62
N SER A 76 -2.46 -1.87 11.03
CA SER A 76 -1.89 -1.75 12.38
C SER A 76 -0.82 -0.66 12.53
N SER A 77 -0.34 -0.10 11.42
CA SER A 77 0.75 0.88 11.40
C SER A 77 0.45 2.22 12.09
N GLY A 78 -0.83 2.57 12.26
CA GLY A 78 -1.25 3.90 12.69
C GLY A 78 -1.57 4.87 11.54
N ALA A 79 -1.50 4.41 10.29
CA ALA A 79 -2.01 5.17 9.15
C ALA A 79 -3.51 5.51 9.34
N HIS A 80 -3.90 6.71 8.90
CA HIS A 80 -5.29 7.18 8.96
C HIS A 80 -6.12 6.64 7.80
N HIS A 81 -5.47 6.27 6.70
CA HIS A 81 -6.10 5.76 5.49
C HIS A 81 -5.26 4.63 4.90
N VAL A 82 -5.92 3.58 4.42
CA VAL A 82 -5.27 2.47 3.71
C VAL A 82 -5.96 2.30 2.37
N SER A 83 -5.21 2.41 1.28
CA SER A 83 -5.70 2.16 -0.08
C SER A 83 -5.17 0.80 -0.52
N ALA A 84 -6.06 -0.10 -0.96
CA ALA A 84 -5.69 -1.44 -1.43
C ALA A 84 -6.11 -1.59 -2.89
N TYR A 85 -5.16 -1.47 -3.82
CA TYR A 85 -5.41 -1.54 -5.26
C TYR A 85 -5.03 -2.90 -5.80
N THR A 86 -5.93 -3.54 -6.54
CA THR A 86 -5.58 -4.74 -7.31
C THR A 86 -4.54 -4.37 -8.37
N LEU A 87 -3.51 -5.20 -8.56
CA LEU A 87 -2.56 -5.04 -9.65
C LEU A 87 -3.29 -4.99 -10.99
N THR A 88 -3.15 -3.87 -11.70
CA THR A 88 -3.68 -3.69 -13.06
C THR A 88 -2.55 -3.88 -14.05
N ILE A 89 -2.78 -4.71 -15.06
CA ILE A 89 -1.84 -4.94 -16.15
C ILE A 89 -2.22 -4.05 -17.32
N GLU A 90 -1.32 -3.15 -17.72
CA GLU A 90 -1.52 -2.23 -18.84
C GLU A 90 -0.55 -2.55 -19.97
N ASP A 91 -1.00 -2.35 -21.22
CA ASP A 91 -0.18 -2.51 -22.41
C ASP A 91 1.02 -1.54 -22.39
N GLY A 92 2.20 -2.00 -22.83
CA GLY A 92 3.43 -1.21 -22.81
C GLY A 92 4.10 -1.10 -21.45
N THR A 93 3.61 -1.84 -20.45
CA THR A 93 4.32 -2.07 -19.18
C THR A 93 5.10 -3.38 -19.24
N PRO A 94 6.15 -3.59 -18.43
CA PRO A 94 6.87 -4.86 -18.39
C PRO A 94 5.98 -6.09 -18.17
N PHE A 95 4.89 -5.94 -17.42
CA PHE A 95 3.93 -7.02 -17.19
C PHE A 95 2.98 -7.23 -18.38
N GLY A 96 2.52 -6.15 -19.01
CA GLY A 96 1.70 -6.23 -20.22
C GLY A 96 2.46 -6.88 -21.38
N ASP A 97 3.72 -6.46 -21.59
CA ASP A 97 4.60 -7.02 -22.62
C ASP A 97 4.95 -8.50 -22.34
N ALA A 98 4.94 -8.92 -21.08
CA ALA A 98 5.11 -10.32 -20.67
C ALA A 98 3.83 -11.15 -20.78
N GLY A 99 2.68 -10.54 -21.13
CA GLY A 99 1.39 -11.21 -21.22
C GLY A 99 0.86 -11.71 -19.87
N MET A 100 1.22 -11.04 -18.79
CA MET A 100 0.77 -11.44 -17.45
C MET A 100 -0.73 -11.19 -17.27
N VAL A 101 -1.36 -12.07 -16.49
CA VAL A 101 -2.78 -11.96 -16.13
C VAL A 101 -2.90 -12.14 -14.63
N VAL A 102 -3.61 -11.23 -13.97
CA VAL A 102 -3.91 -11.34 -12.55
C VAL A 102 -5.06 -12.31 -12.36
N ALA A 103 -4.83 -13.37 -11.59
CA ALA A 103 -5.82 -14.40 -11.35
C ALA A 103 -7.01 -13.87 -10.52
N GLU A 104 -8.25 -14.11 -10.97
CA GLU A 104 -9.47 -13.69 -10.25
C GLU A 104 -9.48 -14.19 -8.79
N ALA A 105 -8.98 -15.40 -8.54
CA ALA A 105 -8.88 -15.96 -7.18
C ALA A 105 -8.01 -15.10 -6.25
N ARG A 106 -6.95 -14.48 -6.77
CA ARG A 106 -6.08 -13.57 -6.01
C ARG A 106 -6.74 -12.23 -5.75
N GLN A 107 -7.55 -11.74 -6.69
CA GLN A 107 -8.35 -10.53 -6.50
C GLN A 107 -9.40 -10.73 -5.41
N LEU A 108 -10.06 -11.89 -5.41
CA LEU A 108 -11.02 -12.25 -4.37
C LEU A 108 -10.34 -12.38 -2.99
N GLU A 109 -9.21 -13.08 -2.93
CA GLU A 109 -8.38 -13.20 -1.72
C GLU A 109 -8.01 -11.81 -1.16
N ALA A 110 -7.56 -10.91 -2.02
CA ALA A 110 -7.21 -9.55 -1.66
C ALA A 110 -8.41 -8.76 -1.12
N PHE A 111 -9.56 -8.84 -1.79
CA PHE A 111 -10.78 -8.16 -1.37
C PHE A 111 -11.26 -8.64 0.01
N GLU A 112 -11.27 -9.96 0.23
CA GLU A 112 -11.67 -10.56 1.51
C GLU A 112 -10.71 -10.18 2.65
N ALA A 113 -9.40 -10.17 2.37
CA ALA A 113 -8.37 -9.76 3.31
C ALA A 113 -8.51 -8.27 3.67
N ALA A 114 -8.72 -7.39 2.70
CA ALA A 114 -8.89 -5.96 2.91
C ALA A 114 -10.14 -5.66 3.75
N ARG A 115 -11.27 -6.27 3.40
CA ARG A 115 -12.53 -6.11 4.15
C ARG A 115 -12.39 -6.62 5.59
N SER A 116 -11.78 -7.79 5.78
CA SER A 116 -11.62 -8.40 7.10
C SER A 116 -10.64 -7.63 7.98
N GLY A 117 -9.53 -7.15 7.39
CA GLY A 117 -8.56 -6.28 8.06
C GLY A 117 -9.18 -4.94 8.47
N ALA A 118 -9.87 -4.27 7.55
CA ALA A 118 -10.51 -2.99 7.82
C ALA A 118 -11.47 -3.09 9.02
N LEU A 119 -12.36 -4.09 9.01
CA LEU A 119 -13.29 -4.32 10.12
C LEU A 119 -12.56 -4.58 11.45
N ARG A 120 -11.49 -5.38 11.42
CA ARG A 120 -10.72 -5.75 12.62
C ARG A 120 -10.03 -4.55 13.26
N TYR A 121 -9.50 -3.64 12.45
CA TYR A 121 -8.74 -2.46 12.91
C TYR A 121 -9.58 -1.19 13.00
N GLY A 122 -10.90 -1.28 12.79
CA GLY A 122 -11.83 -0.16 12.95
C GLY A 122 -11.81 0.85 11.80
N PHE A 123 -11.32 0.47 10.62
CA PHE A 123 -11.41 1.27 9.42
C PHE A 123 -12.80 1.11 8.80
N GLU A 124 -13.40 2.24 8.39
CA GLU A 124 -14.60 2.23 7.58
C GLU A 124 -14.22 2.05 6.11
N HIS A 125 -14.86 1.09 5.44
CA HIS A 125 -14.69 0.91 4.00
C HIS A 125 -15.43 2.04 3.28
N TYR A 126 -14.70 3.09 2.91
CA TYR A 126 -15.28 4.31 2.37
C TYR A 126 -15.57 4.20 0.86
N GLU A 127 -14.69 3.56 0.06
CA GLU A 127 -14.82 3.45 -1.40
C GLU A 127 -14.17 2.17 -1.96
N VAL A 128 -14.65 1.71 -3.12
CA VAL A 128 -14.06 0.59 -3.90
C VAL A 128 -13.34 1.18 -5.12
N SER A 129 -12.10 0.76 -5.38
CA SER A 129 -11.29 1.15 -6.54
C SER A 129 -10.86 -0.05 -7.37
#